data_AF-A0AAD5WK49-F1
#
_entry.id   AF-A0AAD5WK49-F1
#
_cell.length_a   1.000
_cell.length_b   1.000
_cell.length_c   1.000
_cell.angle_alpha   90.00
_cell.angle_beta   90.00
_cell.angle_gamma   90.00
#
_symmetry.space_group_name_H-M   'P 1'
#
loop_
_entity.id
_entity.type
_entity.pdbx_description
1 polymer ?
#
loop_
_entity_poly.entity_id
_entity_poly.type
_entity_poly.pdbx_seq_one_letter_code
_entity_poly.pdbx_strand_id
1 'polypeptide(L)'
;MPIHYGSVEHNFVTISSPLTTQLPQAVGSAYAFKQIPNNDRVVVVYFGDGAASEGDAHAAFNFAATLKCPVIFFCRNNGYAISTTDFGAVWR
;
A
#
# COMPACT_ATOMS: atom_id res chain seq x y z
N MET A 1 10.22 -0.77 -16.33
CA MET A 1 9.57 0.14 -17.29
C MET A 1 9.97 1.57 -16.92
N PRO A 2 9.96 2.57 -17.82
CA PRO A 2 9.95 3.97 -17.39
C PRO A 2 8.91 4.21 -16.28
N ILE A 3 9.03 5.30 -15.52
CA ILE A 3 8.18 5.65 -14.36
C ILE A 3 8.14 4.64 -13.18
N HIS A 4 8.95 3.58 -13.22
CA HIS A 4 9.21 2.70 -12.08
C HIS A 4 10.37 3.24 -11.25
N TYR A 5 10.14 4.33 -10.53
CA TYR A 5 11.16 4.94 -9.68
C TYR A 5 11.51 4.07 -8.47
N GLY A 6 12.70 4.30 -7.92
CA GLY A 6 13.23 3.66 -6.71
C GLY A 6 14.37 4.50 -6.16
N SER A 7 14.44 4.70 -4.84
CA SER A 7 15.55 5.42 -4.22
C SER A 7 15.78 4.96 -2.78
N VAL A 8 16.89 4.26 -2.55
CA VAL A 8 17.29 3.84 -1.20
C VAL A 8 17.62 5.05 -0.32
N GLU A 9 18.32 6.04 -0.88
CA GLU A 9 18.71 7.28 -0.17
C GLU A 9 17.49 8.02 0.41
N HIS A 10 16.38 8.04 -0.33
CA HIS A 10 15.15 8.73 0.07
C HIS A 10 14.13 7.80 0.75
N ASN A 11 14.50 6.56 1.07
CA ASN A 11 13.60 5.53 1.61
C ASN A 11 12.35 5.27 0.74
N PHE A 12 12.52 5.34 -0.58
CA PHE A 12 11.48 5.10 -1.58
C PHE A 12 11.65 3.71 -2.20
N VAL A 13 10.83 2.76 -1.78
CA VAL A 13 10.84 1.38 -2.30
C VAL A 13 10.52 1.38 -3.79
N THR A 14 11.27 0.60 -4.57
CA THR A 14 11.13 0.53 -6.03
C THR A 14 9.74 0.07 -6.45
N ILE A 15 9.16 0.77 -7.43
CA ILE A 15 7.82 0.48 -7.95
C ILE A 15 7.79 -0.76 -8.85
N SER A 16 6.77 -1.60 -8.67
CA SER A 16 6.41 -2.73 -9.51
C SER A 16 5.10 -2.44 -10.28
N SER A 17 4.87 -3.12 -11.41
CA SER A 17 3.61 -2.97 -12.18
C SER A 17 2.40 -3.66 -11.52
N PRO A 18 2.52 -4.86 -10.92
CA PRO A 18 1.38 -5.53 -10.30
C PRO A 18 0.80 -4.69 -9.17
N LEU A 19 -0.48 -4.34 -9.33
CA LEU A 19 -1.20 -3.52 -8.36
C LEU A 19 -1.25 -4.23 -7.00
N THR A 20 -1.28 -3.43 -5.95
CA THR A 20 -1.43 -3.81 -4.54
C THR A 20 -0.39 -4.71 -3.89
N THR A 21 0.50 -5.36 -4.64
CA THR A 21 1.55 -6.21 -4.05
C THR A 21 2.38 -5.49 -2.98
N GLN A 22 2.53 -4.17 -3.09
CA GLN A 22 3.24 -3.34 -2.13
C GLN A 22 2.51 -3.13 -0.80
N LEU A 23 1.18 -3.33 -0.72
CA LEU A 23 0.40 -3.11 0.50
C LEU A 23 0.81 -4.11 1.61
N PRO A 24 0.71 -5.44 1.42
CA PRO A 24 1.13 -6.38 2.46
C PRO A 24 2.64 -6.32 2.72
N GLN A 25 3.45 -5.97 1.72
CA GLN A 25 4.89 -5.73 1.90
C GLN A 25 5.16 -4.55 2.85
N ALA A 26 4.45 -3.43 2.66
CA ALA A 26 4.54 -2.27 3.55
C ALA A 26 4.13 -2.60 4.99
N VAL A 27 3.11 -3.44 5.17
CA VAL A 27 2.72 -3.96 6.50
C VAL A 27 3.85 -4.78 7.12
N GLY A 28 4.52 -5.63 6.36
CA GLY A 28 5.71 -6.37 6.80
C GLY A 28 6.85 -5.46 7.23
N SER A 29 7.17 -4.42 6.44
CA SER A 29 8.18 -3.42 6.79
C SER A 29 7.82 -2.65 8.06
N ALA A 30 6.55 -2.24 8.21
CA ALA A 30 6.07 -1.55 9.40
C ALA A 30 6.14 -2.45 10.63
N TYR A 31 5.77 -3.73 10.48
CA TYR A 31 5.90 -4.72 11.54
C TYR A 31 7.35 -4.89 11.98
N ALA A 32 8.29 -4.94 11.03
CA ALA A 32 9.72 -5.02 11.32
C ALA A 32 10.22 -3.78 12.07
N PHE A 33 9.81 -2.57 11.66
CA PHE A 33 10.14 -1.34 12.38
C PHE A 33 9.60 -1.33 13.81
N LYS A 34 8.40 -1.87 14.04
CA LYS A 34 7.82 -2.02 15.37
C LYS A 34 8.64 -2.94 16.30
N GLN A 35 9.41 -3.88 15.76
CA GLN A 35 10.26 -4.77 16.58
C GLN A 35 11.55 -4.10 17.07
N ILE A 36 11.90 -2.91 16.55
CA ILE A 36 13.11 -2.19 16.91
C ILE A 36 12.79 -1.28 18.11
N PRO A 37 13.47 -1.43 19.27
CA PRO A 37 13.25 -0.55 20.42
C PRO A 37 13.56 0.92 20.09
N ASN A 38 12.76 1.84 20.64
CA ASN A 38 12.91 3.30 20.46
C ASN A 38 12.93 3.74 18.98
N ASN A 39 12.13 3.07 18.13
CA ASN A 39 12.04 3.39 16.71
C ASN A 39 10.72 4.12 16.39
N ASP A 40 10.82 5.38 15.98
CA ASP A 40 9.67 6.23 15.65
C ASP A 40 9.35 6.26 14.14
N ARG A 41 9.82 5.25 13.39
CA ARG A 41 9.55 5.14 11.95
C ARG A 41 8.15 4.63 11.67
N VAL A 42 7.49 5.27 10.71
CA VAL A 42 6.21 4.84 10.11
C VAL A 42 6.43 4.44 8.66
N VAL A 43 5.66 3.48 8.15
CA VAL A 43 5.61 3.19 6.71
C VAL A 43 4.37 3.83 6.12
N VAL A 44 4.51 4.52 4.99
CA VAL A 44 3.36 5.03 4.21
C VAL A 44 3.29 4.24 2.91
N VAL A 45 2.09 3.78 2.56
CA VAL A 45 1.85 3.07 1.30
C VAL A 45 0.69 3.70 0.54
N TYR A 46 0.95 4.02 -0.74
CA TYR A 46 -0.02 4.64 -1.63
C TYR A 46 -0.64 3.62 -2.58
N PHE A 47 -1.92 3.81 -2.89
CA PHE A 47 -2.66 3.02 -3.88
C PHE A 47 -3.85 3.82 -4.43
N GLY A 48 -4.43 3.36 -5.53
CA GLY A 48 -5.64 3.96 -6.12
C GLY A 48 -6.92 3.26 -5.66
N ASP A 49 -8.08 3.86 -5.90
CA ASP A 49 -9.40 3.29 -5.61
C ASP A 49 -9.60 1.92 -6.26
N GLY A 50 -9.42 1.79 -7.58
CA GLY A 50 -9.54 0.48 -8.24
C GLY A 50 -8.52 -0.57 -7.78
N ALA A 51 -7.33 -0.14 -7.32
CA ALA A 51 -6.36 -1.07 -6.75
C ALA A 51 -6.88 -1.64 -5.42
N ALA A 52 -7.68 -0.90 -4.65
CA ALA A 52 -8.21 -1.39 -3.38
C ALA A 52 -9.14 -2.62 -3.52
N SER A 53 -9.63 -2.92 -4.73
CA SER A 53 -10.43 -4.11 -5.02
C SER A 53 -9.61 -5.39 -5.20
N GLU A 54 -8.28 -5.31 -5.23
CA GLU A 54 -7.39 -6.49 -5.26
C GLU A 54 -7.32 -7.20 -3.91
N GLY A 55 -7.12 -8.52 -3.92
CA GLY A 55 -7.08 -9.33 -2.70
C GLY A 55 -5.96 -8.95 -1.71
N ASP A 56 -4.82 -8.47 -2.21
CA ASP A 56 -3.70 -8.03 -1.39
C ASP A 56 -4.05 -6.82 -0.51
N ALA A 57 -4.98 -5.96 -0.95
CA ALA A 57 -5.46 -4.85 -0.13
C ALA A 57 -6.17 -5.36 1.13
N HIS A 58 -7.07 -6.35 0.96
CA HIS A 58 -7.75 -6.98 2.09
C HIS A 58 -6.76 -7.63 3.06
N ALA A 59 -5.79 -8.39 2.54
CA ALA A 59 -4.75 -9.02 3.34
C ALA A 59 -3.96 -7.97 4.15
N ALA A 60 -3.53 -6.90 3.51
CA ALA A 60 -2.76 -5.84 4.16
C ALA A 60 -3.55 -5.14 5.27
N PHE A 61 -4.80 -4.75 5.03
CA PHE A 61 -5.62 -4.08 6.04
C PHE A 61 -5.83 -4.96 7.26
N ASN A 62 -6.16 -6.24 7.06
CA ASN A 62 -6.37 -7.18 8.15
C ASN A 62 -5.08 -7.44 8.95
N PHE A 63 -3.96 -7.65 8.27
CA PHE A 63 -2.67 -7.88 8.95
C PHE A 63 -2.18 -6.64 9.69
N ALA A 64 -2.33 -5.45 9.12
CA ALA A 64 -1.94 -4.22 9.80
C ALA A 64 -2.73 -4.01 11.10
N ALA A 65 -4.05 -4.28 11.07
CA ALA A 65 -4.91 -4.12 12.24
C ALA A 65 -4.58 -5.16 13.33
N THR A 66 -4.54 -6.43 12.97
CA THR A 66 -4.32 -7.53 13.92
C THR A 66 -2.92 -7.52 14.51
N LEU A 67 -1.92 -7.19 13.70
CA LEU A 67 -0.53 -7.06 14.14
C LEU A 67 -0.21 -5.67 14.71
N LYS A 68 -1.15 -4.72 14.72
CA LYS A 68 -0.95 -3.34 15.22
C LYS A 68 0.28 -2.67 14.60
N CYS A 69 0.37 -2.69 13.27
CA CYS A 69 1.53 -2.15 12.55
C CYS A 69 1.48 -0.61 12.46
N PRO A 70 2.63 0.09 12.60
CA PRO A 70 2.74 1.54 12.37
C PRO A 70 2.78 1.84 10.87
N VAL A 71 1.63 1.73 10.20
CA VAL A 71 1.49 1.93 8.75
C VAL A 71 0.35 2.89 8.44
N ILE A 72 0.56 3.78 7.46
CA ILE A 72 -0.45 4.66 6.89
C ILE A 72 -0.82 4.16 5.50
N PHE A 73 -2.10 3.79 5.34
CA PHE A 73 -2.69 3.48 4.04
C PHE A 73 -3.23 4.77 3.41
N PHE A 74 -2.60 5.21 2.32
CA PHE A 74 -3.00 6.42 1.60
C PHE A 74 -3.69 6.04 0.29
N CYS A 75 -5.02 5.92 0.33
CA CYS A 75 -5.84 5.70 -0.85
C CYS A 75 -6.04 7.02 -1.61
N ARG A 76 -5.70 7.04 -2.89
CA ARG A 76 -6.04 8.13 -3.81
C ARG A 76 -7.26 7.70 -4.62
N ASN A 77 -8.44 8.10 -4.17
CA ASN A 77 -9.67 7.92 -4.94
C ASN A 77 -9.84 9.11 -5.89
N ASN A 78 -9.66 8.88 -7.19
CA ASN A 78 -9.89 9.89 -8.24
C ASN A 78 -11.13 9.59 -9.09
N GLY A 79 -11.91 8.57 -8.71
CA GLY A 79 -13.13 8.15 -9.38
C GLY A 79 -12.97 7.19 -10.56
N TYR A 80 -11.73 6.84 -10.95
CA TYR A 80 -11.46 6.02 -12.13
C TYR A 80 -10.26 5.08 -11.99
N ALA A 81 -10.47 3.84 -12.43
CA ALA A 81 -9.42 2.84 -12.71
C ALA A 81 -9.33 2.60 -14.22
N ILE A 82 -8.45 3.34 -14.90
CA ILE A 82 -8.30 3.38 -16.37
C ILE A 82 -9.61 3.84 -17.06
N SER A 83 -10.50 2.92 -17.42
CA SER A 83 -11.81 3.20 -18.05
C SER A 83 -12.99 2.86 -17.14
N THR A 84 -12.74 2.22 -16.00
CA THR A 84 -13.75 1.82 -15.02
C THR A 84 -14.02 2.97 -14.07
N THR A 85 -15.28 3.37 -13.90
CA THR A 85 -15.70 4.35 -12.89
C THR A 85 -15.87 3.68 -11.53
N ASP A 86 -15.76 4.46 -10.43
CA ASP A 86 -15.89 3.94 -9.06
C ASP A 86 -17.26 3.27 -8.79
N PHE A 87 -18.32 3.72 -9.48
CA PHE A 87 -19.64 3.04 -9.49
C PHE A 87 -19.57 1.59 -10.02
N GLY A 88 -18.63 1.28 -10.91
CA GLY A 88 -18.44 -0.05 -11.46
C GLY A 88 -17.42 -0.92 -10.72
N ALA A 89 -16.53 -0.32 -9.90
CA ALA A 89 -15.39 -1.00 -9.30
C ALA A 89 -15.63 -1.49 -7.85
N VAL A 90 -16.52 -0.84 -7.09
CA VAL A 90 -16.73 -1.11 -5.65
C VAL A 90 -18.12 -1.70 -5.34
N TRP A 91 -19.09 -1.59 -6.26
CA TRP A 91 -20.51 -1.87 -5.99
C TRP A 91 -21.17 -2.89 -6.93
N ARG A 92 -20.44 -3.92 -7.37
CA ARG A 92 -21.04 -5.10 -8.00
C ARG A 92 -20.95 -6.33 -7.09
#